data_AF-A0A183KHY5-F1
#
_entry.id   AF-A0A183KHY5-F1
#
_cell.length_a   1.000
_cell.length_b   1.000
_cell.length_c   1.000
_cell.angle_alpha   90.00
_cell.angle_beta   90.00
_cell.angle_gamma   90.00
#
_symmetry.space_group_name_H-M   'P 1'
#
loop_
_entity.id
_entity.type
_entity.pdbx_description
1 polymer ?
#
loop_
_entity_poly.entity_id
_entity_poly.type
_entity_poly.pdbx_seq_one_letter_code
_entity_poly.pdbx_strand_id
1 'polypeptide(L)'
;MSSKAVYEESAKLLIYNSICYSKLAKNPLRVVKVGDDVSLVTDEWILLNDLVSKPDVLIKRRGKLGLVFAGFHWADLQGKIKSLLASKFTIGSTSGILDRFLIEPFVPHEQQEEYYLCMYTQRNSNVILFHHAGGVDVGEVDSKFGLRLKHLKKLNAYINTSTTFEINLKKKDLDCKVLLIGGGIANFTNIAATFKGIVRALTEFKEQLKRHNIRIFVRRAGPNYQEGLRVMRELGRIKLNYYF
;
A
#
# COMPACT_ATOMS: atom_id res chain seq x y z
N MET A 1 19.75 6.92 -7.33
CA MET A 1 19.10 5.62 -7.03
C MET A 1 17.87 5.47 -7.90
N SER A 2 17.66 4.30 -8.51
CA SER A 2 16.48 3.98 -9.31
C SER A 2 15.40 3.30 -8.46
N SER A 3 14.13 3.54 -8.80
CA SER A 3 13.00 2.77 -8.28
C SER A 3 12.91 1.44 -9.03
N LYS A 4 12.79 0.33 -8.31
CA LYS A 4 12.56 -1.00 -8.88
C LYS A 4 11.16 -1.49 -8.51
N ALA A 5 10.48 -2.13 -9.45
CA ALA A 5 9.23 -2.83 -9.16
C ALA A 5 9.49 -4.05 -8.27
N VAL A 6 8.50 -4.41 -7.47
CA VAL A 6 8.51 -5.61 -6.63
C VAL A 6 7.27 -6.44 -6.96
N TYR A 7 7.38 -7.75 -6.74
CA TYR A 7 6.27 -8.68 -6.89
C TYR A 7 5.14 -8.37 -5.91
N GLU A 8 3.92 -8.75 -6.25
CA GLU A 8 2.72 -8.47 -5.46
C GLU A 8 2.76 -9.15 -4.10
N GLU A 9 3.19 -10.41 -4.04
CA GLU A 9 3.40 -11.13 -2.78
C GLU A 9 4.37 -10.36 -1.86
N SER A 10 5.53 -9.96 -2.39
CA SER A 10 6.54 -9.23 -1.61
C SER A 10 6.01 -7.89 -1.11
N ALA A 11 5.22 -7.18 -1.93
CA ALA A 11 4.56 -5.94 -1.52
C ALA A 11 3.52 -6.17 -0.41
N LYS A 12 2.70 -7.22 -0.53
CA LYS A 12 1.68 -7.58 0.49
C LYS A 12 2.32 -7.98 1.81
N LEU A 13 3.35 -8.81 1.79
CA LEU A 13 4.09 -9.19 2.99
C LEU A 13 4.74 -7.98 3.67
N LEU A 14 5.30 -7.05 2.88
CA LEU A 14 5.83 -5.81 3.43
C LEU A 14 4.72 -4.99 4.14
N ILE A 15 3.55 -4.87 3.53
CA ILE A 15 2.38 -4.19 4.13
C ILE A 15 1.93 -4.90 5.41
N TYR A 16 1.73 -6.22 5.37
CA TYR A 16 1.27 -7.03 6.50
C TYR A 16 2.21 -6.96 7.70
N ASN A 17 3.52 -6.81 7.46
CA ASN A 17 4.53 -6.77 8.50
C ASN A 17 4.83 -5.34 8.99
N SER A 18 4.55 -4.32 8.17
CA SER A 18 4.94 -2.93 8.48
C SER A 18 3.79 -2.06 8.97
N ILE A 19 2.56 -2.33 8.54
CA ILE A 19 1.39 -1.52 8.93
C ILE A 19 0.81 -2.08 10.23
N CYS A 20 0.87 -1.28 11.29
CA CYS A 20 0.23 -1.62 12.55
C CYS A 20 -1.18 -1.01 12.62
N TYR A 21 -2.10 -1.60 11.86
CA TYR A 21 -3.53 -1.29 11.90
C TYR A 21 -4.28 -2.57 12.25
N SER A 22 -4.98 -2.57 13.40
CA SER A 22 -5.66 -3.74 13.96
C SER A 22 -6.71 -4.34 13.02
N LYS A 23 -7.36 -3.49 12.22
CA LYS A 23 -8.38 -3.88 11.24
C LYS A 23 -7.80 -4.20 9.85
N LEU A 24 -6.48 -4.23 9.70
CA LEU A 24 -5.87 -4.66 8.43
C LEU A 24 -6.13 -6.15 8.25
N ALA A 25 -6.99 -6.49 7.29
CA ALA A 25 -7.17 -7.87 6.88
C ALA A 25 -5.85 -8.43 6.32
N LYS A 26 -5.40 -9.55 6.88
CA LYS A 26 -4.21 -10.28 6.46
C LYS A 26 -4.63 -11.65 5.95
N ASN A 27 -4.75 -11.77 4.64
CA ASN A 27 -5.08 -13.06 4.02
C ASN A 27 -3.79 -13.86 3.82
N PRO A 28 -3.82 -15.18 3.99
CA PRO A 28 -2.69 -16.02 3.64
C PRO A 28 -2.38 -15.92 2.15
N LEU A 29 -1.11 -16.10 1.80
CA LEU A 29 -0.60 -16.01 0.44
C LEU A 29 0.21 -17.28 0.16
N ARG A 30 0.01 -17.86 -1.03
CA ARG A 30 0.85 -18.95 -1.52
C ARG A 30 1.36 -18.61 -2.91
N VAL A 31 2.63 -18.86 -3.15
CA VAL A 31 3.24 -18.72 -4.47
C VAL A 31 3.64 -20.08 -4.99
N VAL A 32 3.39 -20.30 -6.28
CA VAL A 32 3.86 -21.45 -7.04
C VAL A 32 4.70 -20.94 -8.20
N LYS A 33 5.87 -21.54 -8.41
CA LYS A 33 6.84 -21.18 -9.45
C LYS A 33 7.12 -22.35 -10.37
N VAL A 34 7.71 -22.05 -11.53
CA VAL A 34 8.27 -23.08 -12.41
C VAL A 34 9.28 -23.93 -11.64
N GLY A 35 9.10 -25.25 -11.71
CA GLY A 35 9.90 -26.23 -10.97
C GLY A 35 9.25 -26.71 -9.67
N ASP A 36 8.25 -26.01 -9.14
CA ASP A 36 7.49 -26.50 -7.98
C ASP A 36 6.53 -27.62 -8.41
N ASP A 37 6.43 -28.67 -7.59
CA ASP A 37 5.35 -29.64 -7.73
C ASP A 37 4.07 -29.07 -7.10
N VAL A 38 3.22 -28.51 -7.95
CA VAL A 38 1.91 -27.96 -7.58
C VAL A 38 1.01 -29.01 -6.90
N SER A 39 1.30 -30.31 -7.06
CA SER A 39 0.55 -31.40 -6.41
C SER A 39 0.82 -31.50 -4.92
N LEU A 40 1.91 -30.91 -4.43
CA LEU A 40 2.29 -30.92 -3.01
C LEU A 40 1.68 -29.76 -2.21
N VAL A 41 0.90 -28.88 -2.86
CA VAL A 41 0.17 -27.82 -2.16
C VAL A 41 -0.95 -28.46 -1.35
N THR A 42 -0.79 -28.39 -0.03
CA THR A 42 -1.64 -29.06 0.97
C THR A 42 -2.10 -28.09 2.07
N ASP A 43 -1.87 -26.78 1.87
CA ASP A 43 -2.29 -25.75 2.81
C ASP A 43 -3.81 -25.87 3.06
N GLU A 44 -4.22 -26.05 4.31
CA GLU A 44 -5.63 -26.31 4.68
C GLU A 44 -6.57 -25.21 4.15
N TRP A 45 -6.16 -23.94 4.23
CA TRP A 45 -6.94 -22.82 3.71
C TRP A 45 -7.08 -22.84 2.18
N ILE A 46 -6.16 -23.47 1.45
CA ILE A 46 -6.29 -23.64 -0.01
C ILE A 46 -7.35 -24.70 -0.32
N LEU A 47 -7.37 -25.78 0.46
CA LEU A 47 -8.29 -26.90 0.23
C LEU A 47 -9.74 -26.58 0.63
N LEU A 48 -9.94 -25.70 1.62
CA LEU A 48 -11.26 -25.41 2.20
C LEU A 48 -11.98 -24.18 1.64
N ASN A 49 -11.29 -23.30 0.92
CA ASN A 49 -11.87 -22.02 0.48
C ASN A 49 -11.99 -21.94 -1.04
N ASP A 50 -12.87 -21.05 -1.49
CA ASP A 50 -12.78 -20.51 -2.84
C ASP A 50 -11.53 -19.66 -2.97
N LEU A 51 -10.90 -19.72 -4.14
CA LEU A 51 -9.58 -19.14 -4.37
C LEU A 51 -9.60 -18.15 -5.51
N VAL A 52 -8.61 -17.25 -5.46
CA VAL A 52 -8.17 -16.47 -6.60
C VAL A 52 -6.70 -16.78 -6.90
N SER A 53 -6.37 -17.02 -8.17
CA SER A 53 -4.98 -17.07 -8.63
C SER A 53 -4.75 -16.17 -9.83
N LYS A 54 -3.54 -15.63 -9.91
CA LYS A 54 -3.10 -14.74 -10.99
C LYS A 54 -1.58 -14.77 -11.14
N PRO A 55 -1.04 -14.53 -12.35
CA PRO A 55 0.39 -14.38 -12.53
C PRO A 55 0.94 -13.22 -11.70
N ASP A 56 2.05 -13.47 -11.01
CA ASP A 56 2.79 -12.48 -10.20
C ASP A 56 4.13 -12.15 -10.86
N VAL A 57 4.04 -11.67 -12.10
CA VAL A 57 5.18 -11.43 -13.01
C VAL A 57 5.23 -9.97 -13.49
N LEU A 58 4.78 -9.05 -12.63
CA LEU A 58 4.77 -7.59 -12.87
C LEU A 58 3.89 -7.12 -14.06
N ILE A 59 3.02 -8.00 -14.56
CA ILE A 59 2.03 -7.67 -15.59
C ILE A 59 0.88 -6.87 -15.00
N LYS A 60 0.43 -5.84 -15.73
CA LYS A 60 -0.74 -5.01 -15.37
C LYS A 60 -1.98 -5.49 -16.12
N ARG A 61 -3.16 -5.05 -15.65
CA ARG A 61 -4.47 -5.33 -16.28
C ARG A 61 -4.80 -6.82 -16.46
N ARG A 62 -4.29 -7.68 -15.57
CA ARG A 62 -4.49 -9.15 -15.59
C ARG A 62 -5.97 -9.56 -15.74
N GLY A 63 -6.90 -8.86 -15.08
CA GLY A 63 -8.34 -9.14 -15.22
C GLY A 63 -8.84 -8.98 -16.66
N LYS A 64 -8.49 -7.86 -17.34
CA LYS A 64 -8.84 -7.63 -18.75
C LYS A 64 -8.10 -8.55 -19.73
N LEU A 65 -7.02 -9.18 -19.29
CA LEU A 65 -6.24 -10.16 -20.05
C LEU A 65 -6.71 -11.60 -19.84
N GLY A 66 -7.76 -11.84 -19.03
CA GLY A 66 -8.22 -13.19 -18.69
C GLY A 66 -7.22 -13.98 -17.83
N LEU A 67 -6.30 -13.29 -17.14
CA LEU A 67 -5.26 -13.88 -16.29
C LEU A 67 -5.58 -13.77 -14.79
N VAL A 68 -6.86 -13.68 -14.44
CA VAL A 68 -7.33 -13.73 -13.05
C VAL A 68 -8.37 -14.84 -12.97
N PHE A 69 -8.09 -15.86 -12.17
CA PHE A 69 -8.96 -17.01 -11.98
C PHE A 69 -9.54 -16.91 -10.57
N ALA A 70 -10.72 -16.31 -10.44
CA ALA A 70 -11.38 -16.05 -9.16
C ALA A 70 -12.60 -16.95 -8.97
N GLY A 71 -12.87 -17.35 -7.73
CA GLY A 71 -14.02 -18.19 -7.37
C GLY A 71 -13.84 -19.66 -7.74
N PHE A 72 -12.60 -20.17 -7.75
CA PHE A 72 -12.31 -21.58 -8.06
C PHE A 72 -11.96 -22.35 -6.80
N HIS A 73 -12.40 -23.60 -6.70
CA HIS A 73 -11.84 -24.56 -5.76
C HIS A 73 -10.45 -25.03 -6.22
N TRP A 74 -9.67 -25.59 -5.27
CA TRP A 74 -8.30 -26.01 -5.54
C TRP A 74 -8.17 -27.00 -6.70
N ALA A 75 -9.06 -27.98 -6.81
CA ALA A 75 -9.00 -29.02 -7.84
C ALA A 75 -8.98 -28.43 -9.26
N ASP A 76 -9.86 -27.46 -9.54
CA ASP A 76 -9.94 -26.80 -10.85
C ASP A 76 -8.80 -25.78 -11.05
N LEU A 77 -8.48 -25.04 -10.00
CA LEU A 77 -7.44 -24.02 -10.04
C LEU A 77 -6.06 -24.61 -10.28
N GLN A 78 -5.78 -25.77 -9.69
CA GLN A 78 -4.54 -26.50 -9.85
C GLN A 78 -4.30 -26.86 -11.32
N GLY A 79 -5.32 -27.38 -12.02
CA GLY A 79 -5.24 -27.71 -13.44
C GLY A 79 -4.94 -26.49 -14.30
N LYS A 80 -5.58 -25.35 -14.01
CA LYS A 80 -5.33 -24.07 -14.69
C LYS A 80 -3.92 -23.53 -14.47
N ILE A 81 -3.41 -23.60 -13.24
CA ILE A 81 -2.04 -23.16 -12.94
C ILE A 81 -1.05 -24.06 -13.68
N LYS A 82 -1.22 -25.39 -13.62
CA LYS A 82 -0.34 -26.36 -14.29
C LYS A 82 -0.27 -26.15 -15.80
N SER A 83 -1.39 -25.81 -16.45
CA SER A 83 -1.41 -25.60 -17.90
C SER A 83 -0.78 -24.27 -18.35
N LEU A 84 -0.76 -23.25 -17.48
CA LEU A 84 -0.22 -21.93 -17.80
C LEU A 84 1.20 -21.71 -17.30
N LEU A 85 1.64 -22.45 -16.28
CA LEU A 85 3.00 -22.33 -15.75
C LEU A 85 4.02 -22.72 -16.82
N ALA A 86 5.11 -21.95 -16.91
CA ALA A 86 6.11 -22.05 -17.98
C ALA A 86 5.62 -21.69 -19.40
N SER A 87 4.35 -21.33 -19.58
CA SER A 87 3.86 -20.87 -20.90
C SER A 87 4.39 -19.48 -21.25
N LYS A 88 4.57 -19.23 -22.55
CA LYS A 88 4.91 -17.91 -23.09
C LYS A 88 3.64 -17.08 -23.22
N PHE A 89 3.68 -15.83 -22.75
CA PHE A 89 2.59 -14.88 -22.87
C PHE A 89 3.07 -13.59 -23.54
N THR A 90 2.24 -12.99 -24.39
CA THR A 90 2.58 -11.78 -25.15
C THR A 90 1.56 -10.69 -24.91
N ILE A 91 2.05 -9.48 -24.60
CA ILE A 91 1.25 -8.26 -24.44
C ILE A 91 1.85 -7.19 -25.33
N GLY A 92 1.11 -6.77 -26.36
CA GLY A 92 1.64 -5.87 -27.38
C GLY A 92 2.88 -6.48 -28.03
N SER A 93 4.01 -5.76 -27.98
CA SER A 93 5.30 -6.22 -28.51
C SER A 93 6.17 -6.98 -27.50
N THR A 94 5.72 -7.12 -26.25
CA THR A 94 6.52 -7.75 -25.19
C THR A 94 6.06 -9.17 -24.94
N SER A 95 6.99 -10.13 -24.99
CA SER A 95 6.74 -11.51 -24.57
C SER A 95 7.52 -11.84 -23.30
N GLY A 96 6.93 -12.67 -22.45
CA GLY A 96 7.58 -13.22 -21.26
C GLY A 96 7.06 -14.62 -20.95
N ILE A 97 7.58 -15.22 -19.88
CA ILE A 97 7.14 -16.52 -19.39
C ILE A 97 6.27 -16.28 -18.16
N LEU A 98 5.17 -17.02 -18.04
CA LEU A 98 4.39 -17.08 -16.81
C LEU A 98 5.06 -18.07 -15.86
N ASP A 99 6.07 -17.60 -15.14
CA ASP A 99 6.91 -18.44 -14.29
C ASP A 99 6.48 -18.50 -12.82
N ARG A 100 5.48 -17.70 -12.44
CA ARG A 100 5.05 -17.48 -11.06
C ARG A 100 3.57 -17.12 -10.96
N PHE A 101 2.85 -17.84 -10.10
CA PHE A 101 1.45 -17.57 -9.75
C PHE A 101 1.31 -17.30 -8.25
N LEU A 102 0.48 -16.31 -7.92
CA LEU A 102 0.06 -16.00 -6.56
C LEU A 102 -1.36 -16.52 -6.35
N ILE A 103 -1.55 -17.30 -5.30
CA ILE A 103 -2.82 -17.88 -4.85
C ILE A 103 -3.21 -17.19 -3.54
N GLU A 104 -4.48 -16.81 -3.44
CA GLU A 104 -5.08 -16.14 -2.29
C GLU A 104 -6.52 -16.65 -2.08
N PRO A 105 -7.11 -16.51 -0.89
CA PRO A 105 -8.55 -16.70 -0.71
C PRO A 105 -9.34 -15.75 -1.60
N PHE A 106 -10.39 -16.26 -2.23
CA PHE A 106 -11.39 -15.42 -2.87
C PHE A 106 -12.20 -14.68 -1.80
N VAL A 107 -12.44 -13.39 -2.01
CA VAL A 107 -13.26 -12.57 -1.12
C VAL A 107 -14.50 -12.17 -1.91
N PRO A 108 -15.67 -12.79 -1.67
CA PRO A 108 -16.92 -12.35 -2.26
C PRO A 108 -17.24 -10.92 -1.82
N HIS A 109 -17.56 -10.06 -2.78
CA HIS A 109 -17.92 -8.67 -2.52
C HIS A 109 -18.67 -8.09 -3.73
N GLU A 110 -19.41 -7.02 -3.47
CA GLU A 110 -20.14 -6.24 -4.47
C GLU A 110 -19.31 -5.06 -5.00
N GLN A 111 -19.67 -4.52 -6.16
CA GLN A 111 -18.93 -3.44 -6.82
C GLN A 111 -18.78 -2.17 -5.94
N GLN A 112 -19.75 -1.86 -5.09
CA GLN A 112 -19.71 -0.73 -4.16
C GLN A 112 -18.71 -0.91 -3.00
N GLU A 113 -18.20 -2.12 -2.80
CA GLU A 113 -17.21 -2.45 -1.77
C GLU A 113 -15.78 -2.36 -2.31
N GLU A 114 -15.61 -2.14 -3.62
CA GLU A 114 -14.30 -1.93 -4.24
C GLU A 114 -13.87 -0.46 -4.16
N TYR A 115 -12.67 -0.23 -3.63
CA TYR A 115 -12.06 1.10 -3.56
C TYR A 115 -10.74 1.15 -4.35
N TYR A 116 -10.40 2.34 -4.86
CA TYR A 116 -9.09 2.59 -5.46
C TYR A 116 -8.24 3.45 -4.52
N LEU A 117 -6.99 3.04 -4.27
CA LEU A 117 -6.00 3.82 -3.54
C LEU A 117 -4.65 3.70 -4.26
N CYS A 118 -4.01 4.84 -4.53
CA CYS A 118 -2.67 4.88 -5.13
C CYS A 118 -1.82 5.95 -4.45
N MET A 119 -0.56 5.62 -4.20
CA MET A 119 0.43 6.54 -3.65
C MET A 119 1.68 6.52 -4.51
N TYR A 120 2.16 7.69 -4.91
CA TYR A 120 3.42 7.81 -5.66
C TYR A 120 4.14 9.11 -5.37
N THR A 121 5.44 9.14 -5.66
CA THR A 121 6.29 10.32 -5.43
C THR A 121 6.58 11.03 -6.75
N GLN A 122 6.41 12.34 -6.76
CA GLN A 122 6.86 13.27 -7.79
C GLN A 122 8.06 14.08 -7.26
N ARG A 123 8.74 14.82 -8.15
CA ARG A 123 9.94 15.61 -7.81
C ARG A 123 9.76 16.47 -6.55
N ASN A 124 8.59 17.08 -6.39
CA ASN A 124 8.33 18.08 -5.34
C ASN A 124 7.20 17.67 -4.38
N SER A 125 6.62 16.47 -4.50
CA SER A 125 5.46 16.07 -3.70
C SER A 125 5.27 14.55 -3.66
N ASN A 126 4.61 14.07 -2.62
CA ASN A 126 3.95 12.77 -2.65
C ASN A 126 2.50 13.00 -3.04
N VAL A 127 1.94 12.12 -3.86
CA VAL A 127 0.57 12.15 -4.32
C VAL A 127 -0.15 10.95 -3.75
N ILE A 128 -1.35 11.18 -3.21
CA ILE A 128 -2.29 10.14 -2.80
C ILE A 128 -3.54 10.34 -3.64
N LEU A 129 -3.99 9.29 -4.31
CA LEU A 129 -5.22 9.24 -5.10
C LEU A 129 -6.17 8.24 -4.45
N PHE A 130 -7.45 8.59 -4.35
CA PHE A 130 -8.49 7.73 -3.79
C PHE A 130 -9.77 7.83 -4.61
N HIS A 131 -10.36 6.69 -5.02
CA HIS A 131 -11.69 6.62 -5.63
C HIS A 131 -12.60 5.69 -4.81
N HIS A 132 -13.87 6.06 -4.67
CA HIS A 132 -14.88 5.23 -4.01
C HIS A 132 -15.38 4.06 -4.88
N ALA A 133 -15.22 4.15 -6.20
CA ALA A 133 -15.52 3.05 -7.13
C ALA A 133 -14.22 2.51 -7.73
N GLY A 134 -13.73 1.39 -7.18
CA GLY A 134 -12.49 0.73 -7.56
C GLY A 134 -12.62 -0.21 -8.76
N GLY A 135 -11.88 -1.32 -8.71
CA GLY A 135 -12.06 -2.42 -9.65
C GLY A 135 -11.27 -2.36 -10.95
N VAL A 136 -11.50 -3.37 -11.79
CA VAL A 136 -10.90 -3.50 -13.13
C VAL A 136 -11.35 -2.39 -14.09
N ASP A 137 -12.51 -1.78 -13.83
CA ASP A 137 -13.14 -0.75 -14.67
C ASP A 137 -13.04 0.66 -14.08
N VAL A 138 -12.15 0.86 -13.10
CA VAL A 138 -11.84 2.18 -12.54
C VAL A 138 -11.46 3.23 -13.61
N GLY A 139 -10.96 2.79 -14.77
CA GLY A 139 -10.66 3.64 -15.93
C GLY A 139 -9.44 4.54 -15.72
N GLU A 140 -9.36 5.67 -16.43
CA GLU A 140 -8.32 6.66 -16.23
C GLU A 140 -8.58 7.48 -14.96
N VAL A 141 -8.04 6.96 -13.87
CA VAL A 141 -8.05 7.58 -12.55
C VAL A 141 -7.55 9.03 -12.65
N ASP A 142 -6.38 9.29 -13.25
CA ASP A 142 -5.77 10.63 -13.28
C ASP A 142 -6.63 11.73 -13.94
N SER A 143 -7.54 11.38 -14.87
CA SER A 143 -8.48 12.33 -15.50
C SER A 143 -9.78 12.49 -14.71
N LYS A 144 -10.12 11.53 -13.84
CA LYS A 144 -11.28 11.57 -12.94
C LYS A 144 -11.03 12.38 -11.64
N PHE A 145 -9.78 12.71 -11.29
CA PHE A 145 -9.46 13.43 -10.05
C PHE A 145 -9.26 14.93 -10.22
N GLY A 146 -10.13 15.72 -9.59
CA GLY A 146 -9.88 17.14 -9.27
C GLY A 146 -8.96 17.34 -8.05
N LEU A 147 -8.83 16.35 -7.17
CA LEU A 147 -8.07 16.46 -5.91
C LEU A 147 -6.69 15.80 -6.01
N ARG A 148 -5.76 16.55 -6.59
CA ARG A 148 -4.32 16.33 -6.39
C ARG A 148 -3.95 16.97 -5.06
N LEU A 149 -3.65 16.17 -4.03
CA LEU A 149 -2.99 16.66 -2.80
C LEU A 149 -1.53 17.05 -3.12
N LYS A 150 -1.38 18.11 -3.91
CA LYS A 150 -0.12 18.79 -4.18
C LYS A 150 0.16 19.65 -2.95
N HIS A 151 1.23 19.33 -2.24
CA HIS A 151 1.67 19.97 -0.99
C HIS A 151 0.96 19.51 0.31
N LEU A 152 1.64 18.61 1.03
CA LEU A 152 1.50 18.45 2.49
C LEU A 152 2.06 19.65 3.29
N LYS A 153 1.97 20.88 2.76
CA LYS A 153 2.44 22.10 3.47
C LYS A 153 1.34 22.92 4.14
N LYS A 154 0.07 22.65 3.86
CA LYS A 154 -1.07 23.23 4.58
C LYS A 154 -2.21 22.23 4.62
N LEU A 155 -2.37 21.51 5.73
CA LEU A 155 -3.60 20.76 6.00
C LEU A 155 -4.63 21.76 6.56
N ASN A 156 -5.16 22.63 5.69
CA ASN A 156 -6.35 23.44 5.93
C ASN A 156 -7.09 23.60 4.59
N ALA A 157 -8.17 22.82 4.43
CA ALA A 157 -9.24 22.88 3.40
C ALA A 157 -8.80 22.66 1.91
N TYR A 158 -9.57 22.04 1.01
CA TYR A 158 -11.00 22.17 0.75
C TYR A 158 -11.58 20.88 0.11
N ILE A 159 -12.85 20.64 0.45
CA ILE A 159 -13.69 19.47 0.20
C ILE A 159 -14.88 19.94 -0.64
N ASN A 160 -15.26 19.19 -1.69
CA ASN A 160 -16.55 19.13 -2.37
C ASN A 160 -16.32 18.21 -3.59
N THR A 161 -17.00 17.09 -3.83
CA THR A 161 -18.37 16.67 -3.55
C THR A 161 -18.41 15.21 -3.10
N SER A 162 -19.29 14.94 -2.13
CA SER A 162 -19.90 13.64 -1.81
C SER A 162 -18.97 12.48 -1.42
N THR A 163 -18.63 12.44 -0.13
CA THR A 163 -18.65 11.30 0.82
C THR A 163 -17.41 11.37 1.72
N THR A 164 -17.59 11.98 2.89
CA THR A 164 -16.53 12.37 3.83
C THR A 164 -16.15 11.23 4.77
N PHE A 165 -14.91 10.76 4.69
CA PHE A 165 -14.18 10.34 5.88
C PHE A 165 -13.47 11.59 6.43
N GLU A 166 -14.07 12.22 7.42
CA GLU A 166 -13.32 13.06 8.34
C GLU A 166 -12.29 12.16 9.05
N ILE A 167 -10.99 12.47 8.95
CA ILE A 167 -10.10 12.17 10.09
C ILE A 167 -10.51 13.16 11.17
N ASN A 168 -11.58 12.82 11.87
CA ASN A 168 -12.14 13.63 12.91
C ASN A 168 -11.16 13.58 14.10
N LEU A 169 -10.40 14.65 14.30
CA LEU A 169 -9.62 14.87 15.54
C LEU A 169 -10.53 15.34 16.70
N LYS A 170 -11.86 15.35 16.52
CA LYS A 170 -12.83 15.60 17.60
C LYS A 170 -13.47 14.32 18.13
N LYS A 171 -13.40 13.19 17.41
CA LYS A 171 -13.89 11.89 17.86
C LYS A 171 -12.74 11.02 18.33
N LYS A 172 -12.84 10.57 19.58
CA LYS A 172 -11.93 9.59 20.18
C LYS A 172 -12.22 8.23 19.55
N ASP A 173 -11.72 7.99 18.34
CA ASP A 173 -11.73 6.64 17.78
C ASP A 173 -10.78 5.76 18.58
N LEU A 174 -11.24 4.55 18.89
CA LEU A 174 -10.49 3.50 19.61
C LEU A 174 -9.27 2.98 18.84
N ASP A 175 -9.16 3.30 17.54
CA ASP A 175 -8.09 2.82 16.66
C ASP A 175 -6.92 3.80 16.57
N CYS A 176 -5.71 3.27 16.73
CA CYS A 176 -4.46 4.00 16.64
C CYS A 176 -4.30 4.66 15.25
N LYS A 177 -4.21 6.00 15.24
CA LYS A 177 -3.93 6.79 14.04
C LYS A 177 -2.40 6.82 13.81
N VAL A 178 -1.95 6.81 12.56
CA VAL A 178 -0.52 6.81 12.22
C VAL A 178 -0.17 8.03 11.38
N LEU A 179 0.89 8.74 11.74
CA LEU A 179 1.47 9.85 11.00
C LEU A 179 2.82 9.42 10.39
N LEU A 180 2.85 9.28 9.06
CA LEU A 180 4.06 8.93 8.32
C LEU A 180 4.76 10.19 7.81
N ILE A 181 5.94 10.48 8.34
CA ILE A 181 6.79 11.61 7.95
C ILE A 181 7.94 11.07 7.09
N GLY A 182 7.66 10.88 5.80
CA GLY A 182 8.53 10.19 4.87
C GLY A 182 9.06 11.03 3.70
N GLY A 183 10.09 10.52 3.03
CA GLY A 183 10.29 10.71 1.59
C GLY A 183 11.70 10.38 1.12
N GLY A 184 11.96 10.57 -0.18
CA GLY A 184 13.23 10.24 -0.85
C GLY A 184 14.46 10.96 -0.28
N ILE A 185 15.65 10.55 -0.74
CA ILE A 185 16.91 11.26 -0.39
C ILE A 185 16.87 12.63 -1.05
N ALA A 186 16.89 13.70 -0.26
CA ALA A 186 16.93 15.05 -0.79
C ALA A 186 18.34 15.40 -1.28
N ASN A 187 18.44 16.06 -2.43
CA ASN A 187 19.73 16.52 -2.97
C ASN A 187 20.13 17.90 -2.41
N PHE A 188 19.17 18.81 -2.22
CA PHE A 188 19.45 20.21 -1.85
C PHE A 188 18.64 20.70 -0.64
N THR A 189 17.71 19.89 -0.13
CA THR A 189 16.86 20.29 1.00
C THR A 189 17.60 20.06 2.31
N ASN A 190 17.76 21.12 3.11
CA ASN A 190 18.26 21.00 4.48
C ASN A 190 17.18 20.32 5.35
N ILE A 191 17.42 19.06 5.69
CA ILE A 191 16.48 18.24 6.45
C ILE A 191 16.35 18.74 7.88
N ALA A 192 17.45 19.18 8.51
CA ALA A 192 17.41 19.72 9.87
C ALA A 192 16.50 20.96 9.98
N ALA A 193 16.60 21.91 9.05
CA ALA A 193 15.74 23.10 9.03
C ALA A 193 14.26 22.73 8.82
N THR A 194 14.00 21.77 7.92
CA THR A 194 12.64 21.27 7.66
C THR A 194 12.05 20.60 8.90
N PHE A 195 12.86 19.77 9.58
CA PHE A 195 12.43 19.01 10.74
C PHE A 195 12.24 19.90 11.97
N LYS A 196 12.97 21.01 12.11
CA LYS A 196 12.66 22.03 13.13
C LYS A 196 11.22 22.55 13.01
N GLY A 197 10.75 22.81 11.80
CA GLY A 197 9.35 23.23 11.55
C GLY A 197 8.34 22.14 11.94
N ILE A 198 8.63 20.89 11.58
CA ILE A 198 7.81 19.73 11.95
C ILE A 198 7.77 19.55 13.47
N VAL A 199 8.91 19.64 14.14
CA VAL A 199 9.02 19.53 15.60
C VAL A 199 8.20 20.62 16.29
N ARG A 200 8.22 21.85 15.79
CA ARG A 200 7.40 22.94 16.32
C ARG A 200 5.92 22.61 16.22
N ALA A 201 5.45 22.15 15.05
CA ALA A 201 4.05 21.76 14.86
C ALA A 201 3.65 20.58 15.76
N LEU A 202 4.48 19.53 15.84
CA LEU A 202 4.21 18.39 16.72
C LEU A 202 4.18 18.78 18.21
N THR A 203 4.98 19.77 18.60
CA THR A 203 4.97 20.31 19.97
C THR A 203 3.69 21.09 20.25
N GLU A 204 3.22 21.89 19.29
CA GLU A 204 1.97 22.66 19.39
C GLU A 204 0.74 21.75 19.49
N PHE A 205 0.70 20.67 18.69
CA PHE A 205 -0.42 19.72 18.68
C PHE A 205 -0.24 18.53 19.64
N LYS A 206 0.76 18.55 20.51
CA LYS A 206 1.15 17.43 21.40
C LYS A 206 -0.04 16.81 22.15
N GLU A 207 -0.88 17.63 22.77
CA GLU A 207 -2.00 17.12 23.58
C GLU A 207 -3.07 16.45 22.72
N GLN A 208 -3.29 16.94 21.50
CA GLN A 208 -4.21 16.30 20.55
C GLN A 208 -3.62 14.99 20.02
N LEU A 209 -2.31 14.94 19.74
CA LEU A 209 -1.61 13.74 19.29
C LEU A 209 -1.65 12.63 20.34
N LYS A 210 -1.53 12.98 21.62
CA LYS A 210 -1.69 12.05 22.74
C LYS A 210 -3.12 11.54 22.88
N ARG A 211 -4.11 12.45 22.86
CA ARG A 211 -5.53 12.08 22.99
C ARG A 211 -6.00 11.08 21.93
N HIS A 212 -5.41 11.13 20.73
CA HIS A 212 -5.74 10.24 19.61
C HIS A 212 -4.77 9.07 19.42
N ASN A 213 -3.85 8.85 20.36
CA ASN A 213 -2.85 7.77 20.29
C ASN A 213 -2.11 7.72 18.93
N ILE A 214 -1.69 8.88 18.41
CA ILE A 214 -1.06 8.99 17.09
C ILE A 214 0.39 8.51 17.13
N ARG A 215 0.70 7.40 16.46
CA ARG A 215 2.08 6.94 16.27
C ARG A 215 2.75 7.63 15.11
N ILE A 216 3.99 8.09 15.29
CA ILE A 216 4.73 8.86 14.29
C ILE A 216 5.92 8.04 13.80
N PHE A 217 5.98 7.75 12.50
CA PHE A 217 7.13 7.09 11.87
C PHE A 217 7.83 8.06 10.94
N VAL A 218 9.15 8.14 11.05
CA VAL A 218 9.96 9.13 10.32
C VAL A 218 11.01 8.42 9.48
N ARG A 219 10.99 8.66 8.16
CA ARG A 219 12.05 8.19 7.24
C ARG A 219 12.47 9.33 6.33
N ARG A 220 13.71 9.81 6.49
CA ARG A 220 14.27 10.87 5.64
C ARG A 220 15.78 10.79 5.53
N ALA A 221 16.29 11.20 4.37
CA ALA A 221 17.71 11.32 4.06
C ALA A 221 17.94 12.57 3.20
N GLY A 222 19.18 13.07 3.18
CA GLY A 222 19.58 14.31 2.47
C GLY A 222 20.49 15.19 3.34
N PRO A 223 20.88 16.39 2.89
CA PRO A 223 21.75 17.29 3.67
C PRO A 223 21.25 17.50 5.12
N ASN A 224 22.13 17.28 6.09
CA ASN A 224 21.87 17.44 7.54
C ASN A 224 20.74 16.55 8.09
N TYR A 225 20.45 15.40 7.46
CA TYR A 225 19.39 14.51 7.92
C TYR A 225 19.66 13.87 9.29
N GLN A 226 20.93 13.61 9.64
CA GLN A 226 21.26 13.04 10.96
C GLN A 226 20.78 13.95 12.08
N GLU A 227 21.00 15.25 11.95
CA GLU A 227 20.56 16.25 12.92
C GLU A 227 19.03 16.36 12.96
N GLY A 228 18.38 16.36 11.79
CA GLY A 228 16.91 16.32 11.73
C GLY A 228 16.34 15.10 12.48
N LEU A 229 16.86 13.90 12.18
CA LEU A 229 16.42 12.66 12.83
C LEU A 229 16.73 12.66 14.33
N ARG A 230 17.85 13.23 14.76
CA ARG A 230 18.20 13.38 16.19
C ARG A 230 17.13 14.16 16.94
N VAL A 231 16.77 15.35 16.44
CA VAL A 231 15.75 16.21 17.08
C VAL A 231 14.38 15.53 17.09
N MET A 232 14.01 14.80 16.04
CA MET A 232 12.77 14.02 16.02
C MET A 232 12.78 12.90 17.07
N ARG A 233 13.89 12.16 17.23
CA ARG A 233 14.02 11.13 18.26
C ARG A 233 13.92 11.69 19.68
N GLU A 234 14.55 12.84 19.92
CA GLU A 234 14.48 13.53 21.22
C GLU A 234 13.04 13.93 21.57
N LEU A 235 12.27 14.41 20.58
CA LEU A 235 10.88 14.79 20.78
C LEU A 235 10.02 13.62 21.29
N GLY A 236 10.17 12.42 20.74
CA GLY A 236 9.39 11.25 21.17
C GLY A 236 9.89 10.63 22.47
N ARG A 237 11.20 10.67 22.78
CA ARG A 237 11.74 10.21 24.08
C ARG A 237 11.25 11.07 25.25
N ILE A 238 11.21 12.40 25.08
CA ILE A 238 11.03 13.33 26.21
C ILE A 238 9.54 13.61 26.48
N LYS A 239 8.65 13.52 25.48
CA LYS A 239 7.30 14.12 25.60
C LYS A 239 6.11 13.30 25.11
N LEU A 240 6.29 12.16 24.43
CA LEU A 240 5.18 11.51 23.73
C LEU A 240 5.01 9.98 23.92
N ASN A 241 5.89 9.28 24.66
CA ASN A 241 5.82 7.81 24.80
C ASN A 241 5.67 7.08 23.44
N TYR A 242 6.41 7.50 22.41
CA TYR A 242 6.47 6.78 21.13
C TYR A 242 7.89 6.30 20.86
N TYR A 243 8.00 5.05 20.41
CA TYR A 243 9.23 4.43 19.95
C TYR A 243 9.50 4.84 18.49
N PHE A 244 10.72 5.29 18.22
CA PHE A 244 11.24 5.55 16.87
C PHE A 244 12.20 4.44 16.44
#